data_AF-A0A0A2M250-F1
#
_entry.id   AF-A0A0A2M250-F1
#
_cell.length_a   1.000
_cell.length_b   1.000
_cell.length_c   1.000
_cell.angle_alpha   90.00
_cell.angle_beta   90.00
_cell.angle_gamma   90.00
#
_symmetry.space_group_name_H-M   'P 1'
#
loop_
_entity.id
_entity.type
_entity.pdbx_description
1 polymer ?
#
loop_
_entity_poly.entity_id
_entity_poly.type
_entity_poly.pdbx_seq_one_letter_code
_entity_poly.pdbx_strand_id
1 'polypeptide(L)'
;MIKNILASLGILLLIFEAYNFIQKERINEKYWRNISKVKVGMTLEEARKNIGDYKYESWTQDNKSGEIIVSRDTNGKLTYAVEYDMVFGGSDNPKIFFDPNTLIVTEILNGE
;
A
#
# COMPACT_ATOMS: atom_id res chain seq x y z
N MET A 1 44.26 -0.22 -0.43
CA MET A 1 43.56 0.70 0.50
C MET A 1 42.25 1.23 -0.11
N ILE A 2 42.25 1.91 -1.25
CA ILE A 2 41.03 2.42 -1.93
C ILE A 2 40.03 1.31 -2.28
N LYS A 3 40.51 0.17 -2.83
CA LYS A 3 39.65 -0.99 -3.14
C LYS A 3 38.89 -1.53 -1.93
N ASN A 4 39.52 -1.54 -0.76
CA ASN A 4 38.90 -2.03 0.48
C ASN A 4 37.84 -1.04 0.98
N ILE A 5 38.08 0.27 0.84
CA ILE A 5 37.09 1.31 1.18
C ILE A 5 35.85 1.19 0.29
N LEU A 6 36.03 1.01 -1.03
CA LEU A 6 34.94 0.83 -1.97
C LEU A 6 34.15 -0.47 -1.71
N ALA A 7 34.84 -1.57 -1.40
CA ALA A 7 34.19 -2.83 -1.04
C ALA A 7 33.36 -2.71 0.25
N SER A 8 33.88 -2.04 1.28
CA SER A 8 33.14 -1.78 2.52
C SER A 8 31.91 -0.91 2.29
N LEU A 9 32.01 0.11 1.43
CA LEU A 9 30.88 0.97 1.07
C LEU A 9 29.78 0.18 0.34
N GLY A 10 30.17 -0.71 -0.57
CA GLY A 10 29.25 -1.59 -1.28
C GLY A 10 28.49 -2.53 -0.35
N ILE A 11 29.17 -3.14 0.63
CA ILE A 11 28.53 -4.01 1.64
C ILE A 11 27.54 -3.21 2.48
N LEU A 12 27.90 -2.00 2.91
CA LEU A 12 27.01 -1.11 3.67
C LEU A 12 25.73 -0.75 2.89
N LEU A 13 25.86 -0.45 1.59
CA LEU A 13 24.72 -0.16 0.72
C LEU A 13 23.81 -1.39 0.57
N LEU A 14 24.36 -2.57 0.37
CA LEU A 14 23.58 -3.81 0.28
C LEU A 14 22.83 -4.12 1.58
N ILE A 15 23.46 -3.90 2.74
CA ILE A 15 22.78 -4.07 4.04
C ILE A 15 21.62 -3.08 4.17
N PHE A 16 21.82 -1.83 3.75
CA PHE A 16 20.77 -0.81 3.78
C PHE A 16 19.60 -1.15 2.85
N GLU A 17 19.87 -1.61 1.64
CA GLU A 17 18.85 -2.08 0.70
C GLU A 17 18.10 -3.30 1.23
N ALA A 18 18.81 -4.30 1.76
CA ALA A 18 18.19 -5.48 2.37
C ALA A 18 17.30 -5.11 3.55
N TYR A 19 17.75 -4.18 4.41
CA TYR A 19 16.94 -3.67 5.51
C TYR A 19 15.68 -2.97 5.00
N ASN A 20 15.80 -2.08 4.02
CA ASN A 20 14.64 -1.38 3.44
C ASN A 20 13.65 -2.35 2.81
N PHE A 21 14.14 -3.37 2.11
CA PHE A 21 13.31 -4.43 1.54
C PHE A 21 12.53 -5.18 2.63
N ILE A 22 13.20 -5.64 3.69
CA ILE A 22 12.55 -6.34 4.81
C ILE A 22 11.50 -5.46 5.49
N GLN A 23 11.75 -4.16 5.63
CA GLN A 23 10.77 -3.23 6.21
C GLN A 23 9.54 -3.07 5.32
N LYS A 24 9.72 -2.95 3.99
CA LYS A 24 8.61 -2.87 3.03
C LYS A 24 7.78 -4.15 3.04
N GLU A 25 8.43 -5.31 2.97
CA GLU A 25 7.76 -6.62 3.02
C GLU A 25 6.86 -6.75 4.25
N ARG A 26 7.35 -6.38 5.43
CA ARG A 26 6.55 -6.40 6.67
C ARG A 26 5.32 -5.49 6.62
N ILE A 27 5.42 -4.35 5.95
CA ILE A 27 4.29 -3.42 5.78
C ILE A 27 3.27 -4.03 4.79
N ASN A 28 3.74 -4.56 3.67
CA ASN A 28 2.88 -5.16 2.65
C ASN A 28 2.16 -6.42 3.19
N GLU A 29 2.86 -7.30 3.91
CA GLU A 29 2.25 -8.44 4.61
C GLU A 29 1.16 -7.99 5.59
N LYS A 30 1.39 -6.88 6.31
CA LYS A 30 0.41 -6.34 7.25
C LYS A 30 -0.85 -5.91 6.53
N TYR A 31 -0.75 -5.20 5.40
CA TYR A 31 -1.91 -4.79 4.63
C TYR A 31 -2.66 -5.98 4.04
N TRP A 32 -1.93 -6.91 3.42
CA TRP A 32 -2.51 -8.15 2.87
C TRP A 32 -3.24 -8.99 3.92
N ARG A 33 -2.68 -9.16 5.13
CA ARG A 33 -3.36 -9.92 6.19
C ARG A 33 -4.59 -9.21 6.74
N ASN A 34 -4.57 -7.88 6.78
CA ASN A 34 -5.63 -7.09 7.39
C ASN A 34 -6.74 -6.67 6.43
N ILE A 35 -6.57 -6.82 5.10
CA ILE A 35 -7.62 -6.47 4.13
C ILE A 35 -8.93 -7.22 4.42
N SER A 36 -8.84 -8.45 4.92
CA SER A 36 -9.98 -9.27 5.39
C SER A 36 -10.80 -8.64 6.53
N LYS A 37 -10.26 -7.64 7.23
CA LYS A 37 -10.93 -6.90 8.30
C LYS A 37 -11.73 -5.71 7.78
N VAL A 38 -11.48 -5.28 6.55
CA VAL A 38 -12.22 -4.21 5.88
C VAL A 38 -13.52 -4.80 5.32
N LYS A 39 -14.61 -4.03 5.34
CA LYS A 39 -15.92 -4.45 4.82
C LYS A 39 -16.58 -3.32 4.03
N VAL A 40 -17.36 -3.70 3.04
CA VAL A 40 -18.25 -2.79 2.32
C VAL A 40 -19.21 -2.12 3.31
N GLY A 41 -19.42 -0.81 3.14
CA GLY A 41 -20.22 0.01 4.04
C GLY A 41 -19.45 0.67 5.20
N MET A 42 -18.19 0.28 5.44
CA MET A 42 -17.32 1.02 6.37
C MET A 42 -17.01 2.41 5.82
N THR A 43 -16.73 3.36 6.71
CA THR A 43 -16.09 4.61 6.28
C THR A 43 -14.66 4.34 5.81
N LEU A 44 -14.15 5.17 4.91
CA LEU A 44 -12.77 5.06 4.43
C LEU A 44 -11.78 5.18 5.59
N GLU A 45 -12.07 6.03 6.57
CA GLU A 45 -11.25 6.16 7.79
C GLU A 45 -11.19 4.85 8.58
N GLU A 46 -12.35 4.22 8.83
CA GLU A 46 -12.41 2.93 9.52
C GLU A 46 -11.69 1.83 8.74
N ALA A 47 -11.85 1.81 7.42
CA ALA A 47 -11.18 0.88 6.53
C ALA A 47 -9.65 1.02 6.61
N ARG A 48 -9.14 2.26 6.50
CA ARG A 48 -7.71 2.57 6.64
C ARG A 48 -7.20 2.22 8.05
N LYS A 49 -8.02 2.42 9.08
CA LYS A 49 -7.67 2.00 10.44
C LYS A 49 -7.55 0.48 10.57
N ASN A 50 -8.51 -0.26 10.03
CA ASN A 50 -8.58 -1.70 10.13
C ASN A 50 -7.48 -2.41 9.33
N ILE A 51 -7.13 -1.90 8.14
CA ILE A 51 -6.01 -2.42 7.36
C ILE A 51 -4.66 -2.08 8.01
N GLY A 52 -4.64 -1.03 8.84
CA GLY A 52 -3.47 -0.61 9.62
C GLY A 52 -2.69 0.55 9.01
N ASP A 53 -3.34 1.34 8.17
CA ASP A 53 -2.88 2.58 7.54
C ASP A 53 -3.22 3.84 8.40
N TYR A 54 -3.70 3.64 9.64
CA TYR A 54 -4.20 4.71 10.52
C TYR A 54 -3.20 5.83 10.87
N LYS A 55 -1.89 5.61 10.69
CA LYS A 55 -0.88 6.62 11.04
C LYS A 55 -0.77 7.78 10.05
N TYR A 56 -1.51 7.76 8.93
CA TYR A 56 -1.37 8.70 7.83
C TYR A 56 -2.69 9.48 7.60
N GLU A 57 -2.97 10.41 8.52
CA GLU A 57 -4.16 11.28 8.58
C GLU A 57 -4.23 12.39 7.52
N SER A 58 -3.38 12.38 6.50
CA SER A 58 -3.43 13.43 5.48
C SER A 58 -3.26 12.83 4.10
N TRP A 59 -3.83 13.53 3.12
CA TRP A 59 -3.73 13.33 1.68
C TRP A 59 -2.28 13.44 1.16
N THR A 60 -1.31 12.94 1.92
CA THR A 60 0.10 12.96 1.56
C THR A 60 0.37 11.72 0.74
N GLN A 61 0.84 11.92 -0.49
CA GLN A 61 1.53 10.94 -1.32
C GLN A 61 2.88 10.56 -0.65
N ASP A 62 2.85 10.10 0.59
CA ASP A 62 4.01 9.53 1.21
C ASP A 62 4.17 8.09 0.71
N ASN A 63 5.42 7.64 0.60
CA ASN A 63 5.75 6.32 0.07
C ASN A 63 5.40 5.16 1.01
N LYS A 64 4.47 5.35 1.96
CA LYS A 64 4.15 4.42 3.05
C LYS A 64 2.65 4.20 3.29
N SER A 65 1.80 5.13 2.85
CA SER A 65 0.35 5.01 2.86
C SER A 65 -0.17 4.50 1.51
N GLY A 66 -1.37 3.91 1.52
CA GLY A 66 -2.00 3.47 0.28
C GLY A 66 -2.31 4.68 -0.62
N GLU A 67 -1.93 4.61 -1.89
CA GLU A 67 -2.17 5.70 -2.84
C GLU A 67 -3.63 5.72 -3.27
N ILE A 68 -4.24 6.91 -3.31
CA ILE A 68 -5.56 7.07 -3.92
C ILE A 68 -5.38 7.07 -5.43
N ILE A 69 -5.90 6.02 -6.07
CA ILE A 69 -5.90 5.88 -7.52
C ILE A 69 -7.26 6.25 -8.04
N VAL A 70 -7.24 7.12 -9.05
CA VAL A 70 -8.42 7.48 -9.84
C VAL A 70 -8.26 6.85 -11.21
N SER A 71 -9.11 5.87 -11.51
CA SER A 71 -9.12 5.20 -12.81
C SER A 71 -10.47 5.42 -13.49
N ARG A 72 -10.47 5.31 -14.82
CA ARG A 72 -11.67 5.46 -15.64
C ARG A 72 -12.01 4.11 -16.24
N ASP A 73 -13.24 3.65 -16.05
CA ASP A 73 -13.72 2.43 -16.69
C ASP A 73 -13.97 2.63 -18.20
N THR A 74 -14.29 1.54 -18.91
CA THR A 74 -14.58 1.56 -20.35
C THR A 74 -15.81 2.39 -20.73
N ASN A 75 -16.68 2.70 -19.76
CA ASN A 75 -17.88 3.49 -19.92
C ASN A 75 -17.67 4.97 -19.54
N GLY A 76 -16.45 5.36 -19.18
CA GLY A 76 -16.10 6.73 -18.80
C GLY A 76 -16.37 7.06 -17.33
N LYS A 77 -16.85 6.12 -16.52
CA LYS A 77 -17.09 6.31 -15.09
C LYS A 77 -15.77 6.31 -14.33
N LEU A 78 -15.60 7.29 -13.45
CA LEU A 78 -14.45 7.35 -12.55
C LEU A 78 -14.65 6.40 -11.38
N THR A 79 -13.61 5.67 -11.03
CA THR A 79 -13.53 4.83 -9.84
C THR A 79 -12.37 5.30 -8.97
N TYR A 80 -12.58 5.24 -7.67
CA TYR A 80 -11.65 5.71 -6.66
C TYR A 80 -11.31 4.54 -5.76
N ALA A 81 -10.02 4.27 -5.60
CA ALA A 81 -9.55 3.20 -4.74
C ALA A 81 -8.32 3.64 -3.96
N VAL A 82 -8.16 3.09 -2.76
CA VAL A 82 -6.86 3.07 -2.08
C VAL A 82 -6.18 1.77 -2.45
N GLU A 83 -5.02 1.84 -3.09
CA GLU A 83 -4.21 0.68 -3.47
C GLU A 83 -3.05 0.49 -2.49
N TYR A 84 -2.80 -0.75 -2.10
CA TYR A 84 -1.71 -1.14 -1.21
C TYR A 84 -0.79 -2.10 -1.94
N ASP A 85 0.51 -1.79 -2.00
CA ASP A 85 1.50 -2.68 -2.61
C ASP A 85 1.46 -4.06 -1.95
N MET A 86 1.39 -5.11 -2.76
CA MET A 86 1.54 -6.47 -2.28
C MET A 86 3.02 -6.87 -2.13
N VAL A 87 3.24 -7.93 -1.37
CA VAL A 87 4.52 -8.65 -1.33
C VAL A 87 4.76 -9.30 -2.69
N PHE A 88 6.03 -9.41 -3.07
CA PHE A 88 6.51 -10.00 -4.33
C PHE A 88 5.71 -11.25 -4.75
N GLY A 89 5.10 -11.21 -5.95
CA GLY A 89 4.49 -12.39 -6.60
C GLY A 89 2.98 -12.33 -6.84
N GLY A 90 2.27 -11.33 -6.31
CA GLY A 90 0.87 -11.09 -6.63
C GLY A 90 0.67 -10.51 -8.05
N SER A 91 -0.36 -10.97 -8.72
CA SER A 91 -0.85 -10.47 -10.01
C SER A 91 -1.59 -9.13 -9.91
N ASP A 92 -2.25 -8.85 -8.78
CA ASP A 92 -2.94 -7.56 -8.54
C ASP A 92 -2.89 -7.14 -7.08
N ASN A 93 -2.68 -5.85 -6.80
CA ASN A 93 -2.56 -5.31 -5.45
C ASN A 93 -3.92 -5.26 -4.70
N PRO A 94 -3.94 -5.40 -3.36
CA PRO A 94 -5.12 -5.12 -2.56
C PRO A 94 -5.64 -3.70 -2.79
N LYS A 95 -6.95 -3.56 -3.04
CA LYS A 95 -7.62 -2.28 -3.28
C LYS A 95 -8.87 -2.14 -2.42
N ILE A 96 -9.08 -0.94 -1.90
CA ILE A 96 -10.31 -0.54 -1.20
C ILE A 96 -10.98 0.52 -2.06
N PHE A 97 -12.06 0.18 -2.74
CA PHE A 97 -12.84 1.13 -3.54
C PHE A 97 -13.83 1.87 -2.65
N PHE A 98 -14.03 3.16 -2.94
CA PHE A 98 -14.93 4.01 -2.16
C PHE A 98 -15.65 5.03 -3.03
N ASP A 99 -16.80 5.51 -2.55
CA ASP A 99 -17.49 6.66 -3.14
C ASP A 99 -16.81 7.96 -2.64
N PRO A 100 -16.31 8.81 -3.55
CA PRO A 100 -15.58 10.03 -3.16
C PRO A 100 -16.46 11.08 -2.47
N ASN A 101 -17.79 11.01 -2.62
CA ASN A 101 -18.71 11.98 -2.01
C ASN A 101 -19.06 11.60 -0.57
N THR A 102 -19.23 10.31 -0.31
CA THR A 102 -19.65 9.79 0.99
C THR A 102 -18.49 9.21 1.81
N LEU A 103 -17.35 8.94 1.16
CA LEU A 103 -16.19 8.25 1.71
C LEU A 103 -16.55 6.88 2.31
N ILE A 104 -17.56 6.21 1.74
CA ILE A 104 -17.97 4.87 2.13
C ILE A 104 -17.33 3.85 1.20
N VAL A 105 -16.81 2.76 1.77
CA VAL A 105 -16.26 1.63 1.03
C VAL A 105 -17.36 0.94 0.23
N THR A 106 -17.18 0.81 -1.07
CA THR A 106 -18.15 0.21 -1.99
C THR A 106 -17.73 -1.19 -2.43
N GLU A 107 -16.43 -1.46 -2.50
CA GLU A 107 -15.88 -2.74 -2.96
C GLU A 107 -14.47 -2.96 -2.40
N ILE A 108 -14.06 -4.22 -2.27
CA ILE A 108 -12.76 -4.61 -1.74
C ILE A 108 -12.19 -5.69 -2.66
N LEU A 109 -10.96 -5.49 -3.10
CA LEU A 109 -10.17 -6.48 -3.82
C LEU A 109 -9.01 -6.90 -2.92
N ASN A 110 -8.93 -8.19 -2.61
CA ASN A 110 -7.93 -8.71 -1.65
C ASN A 110 -6.53 -8.88 -2.25
N GLY A 111 -6.40 -8.71 -3.57
CA GLY A 111 -5.23 -9.08 -4.34
C GLY A 111 -5.15 -10.59 -4.59
N GLU A 112 -4.61 -10.99 -5.73
CA GLU A 112 -4.38 -12.39 -6.12
C GLU A 112 -2.91 -12.66 -6.40
#